data_AF-A0A845SL69-F1
#
_entry.id   AF-A0A845SL69-F1
#
_cell.length_a   1.000
_cell.length_b   1.000
_cell.length_c   1.000
_cell.angle_alpha   90.00
_cell.angle_beta   90.00
_cell.angle_gamma   90.00
#
_symmetry.space_group_name_H-M   'P 1'
#
loop_
_entity.id
_entity.type
_entity.pdbx_description
1 polymer ?
#
loop_
_entity_poly.entity_id
_entity_poly.type
_entity_poly.pdbx_seq_one_letter_code
_entity_poly.pdbx_strand_id
1 'polypeptide(L)' 'MDIEELGRRIMERSKTMTRAERIKLLRDAHIIDEEGYYKEGFFSEETIARDRANGKPTVL' A
#
# COMPACT_ATOMS: atom_id res chain seq x y z
N MET A 1 2.09 -7.91 -24.27
CA MET A 1 2.57 -8.20 -22.90
C MET A 1 1.41 -8.84 -22.18
N ASP A 2 1.54 -10.10 -21.78
CA ASP A 2 0.47 -10.86 -21.13
C ASP A 2 0.26 -10.38 -19.68
N ILE A 3 -0.96 -10.51 -19.15
CA ILE A 3 -1.25 -10.18 -17.75
C ILE A 3 -0.47 -11.08 -16.78
N GLU A 4 -0.19 -12.33 -17.18
CA GLU A 4 0.67 -13.24 -16.41
C GLU A 4 2.12 -12.75 -16.33
N GLU A 5 2.61 -12.17 -17.43
CA GLU A 5 3.97 -11.65 -17.51
C GLU A 5 4.12 -10.34 -16.74
N LEU A 6 3.08 -9.51 -16.76
CA LEU A 6 2.91 -8.36 -15.86
C LEU A 6 2.95 -8.79 -14.39
N GLY A 7 2.17 -9.81 -14.03
CA GLY A 7 2.12 -10.37 -12.68
C GLY A 7 3.50 -10.85 -12.21
N ARG A 8 4.22 -11.61 -13.05
CA ARG A 8 5.60 -12.05 -12.74
C ARG A 8 6.55 -10.89 -12.51
N ARG A 9 6.54 -9.87 -13.36
CA ARG A 9 7.42 -8.70 -13.20
C ARG A 9 7.14 -7.93 -11.92
N ILE A 10 5.86 -7.74 -11.58
CA ILE A 10 5.47 -7.06 -10.34
C ILE A 10 5.92 -7.87 -9.12
N MET A 11 5.70 -9.19 -9.15
CA MET A 11 6.15 -10.09 -8.07
C MET A 11 7.66 -10.05 -7.88
N GLU A 12 8.45 -10.20 -8.95
CA GLU A 12 9.92 -10.15 -8.88
C GLU A 12 10.40 -8.80 -8.34
N ARG A 13 9.83 -7.69 -8.83
CA ARG A 13 10.15 -6.35 -8.34
C ARG A 13 9.82 -6.19 -6.85
N SER A 14 8.69 -6.71 -6.40
CA SER A 14 8.26 -6.62 -5.00
C SER A 14 9.17 -7.37 -4.01
N LYS A 15 9.91 -8.38 -4.48
CA LYS A 15 10.89 -9.15 -3.67
C LYS A 15 12.16 -8.35 -3.42
N THR A 16 12.57 -7.53 -4.37
CA THR A 16 13.78 -6.69 -4.27
C THR A 16 13.52 -5.31 -3.69
N MET A 17 12.25 -4.89 -3.57
CA MET A 17 11.91 -3.58 -3.04
C MET A 17 12.22 -3.47 -1.54
N THR A 18 12.91 -2.39 -1.19
CA THR A 18 13.10 -1.99 0.20
C THR A 18 11.78 -1.56 0.84
N ARG A 19 11.74 -1.51 2.17
CA ARG A 19 10.57 -1.02 2.91
C ARG A 19 10.17 0.39 2.48
N ALA A 20 11.14 1.28 2.29
CA ALA A 20 10.89 2.65 1.85
C ALA A 20 10.27 2.71 0.44
N GLU A 21 10.74 1.89 -0.49
CA GLU A 21 10.17 1.81 -1.84
C GLU A 21 8.76 1.24 -1.83
N ARG A 22 8.47 0.26 -0.97
CA ARG A 22 7.10 -0.27 -0.79
C ARG A 22 6.16 0.81 -0.27
N ILE A 23 6.57 1.57 0.74
CA ILE A 23 5.78 2.68 1.29
C ILE A 23 5.52 3.73 0.21
N LYS A 24 6.54 4.10 -0.56
CA LYS A 24 6.41 5.05 -1.67
C LYS A 24 5.41 4.55 -2.71
N LEU A 25 5.50 3.28 -3.11
CA LEU A 25 4.57 2.68 -4.08
C LEU A 25 3.12 2.68 -3.57
N LEU A 26 2.90 2.38 -2.29
CA LEU A 26 1.56 2.42 -1.69
C LEU A 26 0.99 3.85 -1.64
N ARG A 27 1.85 4.86 -1.40
CA ARG A 27 1.48 6.27 -1.41
C ARG A 27 1.16 6.77 -2.82
N ASP A 28 2.00 6.43 -3.80
CA ASP A 28 1.80 6.76 -5.22
C ASP A 28 0.53 6.10 -5.77
N ALA A 29 0.19 4.90 -5.30
CA ALA A 29 -1.04 4.20 -5.65
C ALA A 29 -2.29 4.71 -4.91
N HIS A 30 -2.16 5.75 -4.07
CA HIS A 30 -3.24 6.30 -3.24
C HIS A 30 -3.92 5.26 -2.33
N ILE A 31 -3.17 4.23 -1.91
CA ILE A 31 -3.63 3.19 -0.99
C ILE A 31 -3.47 3.66 0.46
N ILE A 32 -2.38 4.39 0.74
CA ILE A 32 -2.08 4.99 2.04
C ILE A 32 -1.90 6.50 1.94
N ASP A 33 -2.12 7.20 3.05
CA ASP A 33 -1.89 8.63 3.21
C ASP A 33 -0.43 8.95 3.59
N GLU A 34 -0.14 10.24 3.80
CA GLU A 34 1.21 10.71 4.18
C GLU A 34 1.63 10.26 5.58
N GLU A 35 0.67 9.97 6.44
CA GLU A 35 0.85 9.49 7.81
C GLU A 35 1.01 7.95 7.86
N GLY A 36 0.74 7.26 6.75
CA GLY A 36 0.88 5.82 6.61
C GLY A 36 -0.36 5.03 7.02
N TYR A 37 -1.51 5.69 7.15
CA TYR A 37 -2.81 5.06 7.31
C TYR A 37 -3.48 4.82 5.97
N TYR A 38 -4.50 3.98 5.94
CA TYR A 38 -5.30 3.79 4.73
C TYR A 38 -5.98 5.08 4.27
N LYS A 39 -5.88 5.35 2.96
CA LYS A 39 -6.46 6.54 2.36
C LYS A 39 -7.97 6.39 2.16
N GLU A 40 -8.68 7.48 2.46
CA GLU A 40 -10.10 7.64 2.16
C GLU A 40 -10.36 7.49 0.66
N GLY A 41 -11.30 6.62 0.29
CA GLY A 41 -11.67 6.33 -1.10
C GLY A 41 -11.08 5.04 -1.70
N PHE A 42 -10.05 4.45 -1.09
CA PHE A 42 -9.57 3.11 -1.46
C PHE A 42 -10.18 2.02 -0.57
N PHE A 43 -10.33 2.30 0.72
CA PHE A 43 -10.97 1.41 1.69
C PHE A 43 -12.28 2.00 2.21
N SER A 44 -13.12 1.16 2.82
CA SER A 44 -14.33 1.61 3.50
C SER A 44 -13.98 2.48 4.72
N GLU A 45 -14.86 3.42 5.05
CA GLU A 45 -14.70 4.30 6.22
C GLU A 45 -14.51 3.49 7.51
N GLU A 46 -15.20 2.35 7.66
CA GLU A 46 -15.03 1.45 8.81
C GLU A 46 -13.60 0.89 8.91
N THR A 47 -13.00 0.52 7.77
CA THR A 47 -11.62 -0.02 7.73
C THR A 47 -10.61 1.05 8.10
N ILE A 48 -10.80 2.28 7.61
CA ILE A 48 -9.94 3.42 7.89
C ILE A 48 -10.06 3.83 9.36
N ALA A 49 -11.28 3.87 9.89
CA ALA A 49 -11.54 4.19 11.29
C ALA A 49 -10.89 3.17 12.23
N ARG A 50 -10.95 1.87 11.90
CA ARG A 50 -10.29 0.81 12.67
C ARG A 50 -8.76 0.91 12.59
N ASP A 51 -8.21 1.20 11.43
CA ASP A 51 -6.77 1.38 11.21
C ASP A 51 -6.24 2.58 12.00
N ARG A 52 -6.95 3.72 11.94
CA ARG A 52 -6.63 4.92 12.74
C ARG A 52 -6.82 4.70 14.24
N ALA A 53 -7.86 3.98 14.67
CA ALA A 53 -8.11 3.68 16.08
C ALA A 53 -7.04 2.76 16.69
N ASN A 54 -6.37 1.92 15.89
CA ASN A 54 -5.26 1.10 16.36
C ASN A 54 -3.99 1.92 16.68
N GLY A 55 -3.93 3.20 16.27
CA GLY A 55 -2.85 4.14 16.59
C GLY A 55 -1.46 3.74 16.08
N LYS A 56 -1.39 2.70 15.24
CA LYS A 56 -0.18 2.22 14.59
C LYS A 56 -0.39 2.30 13.08
N PRO A 57 0.44 3.06 12.36
CA PRO A 57 0.27 3.18 10.92
C PRO A 57 0.50 1.83 10.24
N THR A 58 -0.28 1.53 9.21
CA THR A 58 -0.28 0.23 8.52
C THR A 58 1.12 -0.16 8.03
N VAL A 59 1.98 0.83 7.77
CA VAL A 59 3.30 0.63 7.17
C VAL A 59 4.50 1.05 8.06
N LEU A 60 4.29 1.42 9.32
CA LEU A 60 5.36 1.80 10.29
C LEU A 60 5.86 0.66 11.17
#